data_AF-A0A840RMR3-F1
#
_entry.id   AF-A0A840RMR3-F1
#
_cell.length_a   1.000
_cell.length_b   1.000
_cell.length_c   1.000
_cell.angle_alpha   90.00
_cell.angle_beta   90.00
_cell.angle_gamma   90.00
#
_symmetry.space_group_name_H-M   'P 1'
#
loop_
_entity.id
_entity.type
_entity.pdbx_description
1 polymer ?
#
loop_
_entity_poly.entity_id
_entity_poly.type
_entity_poly.pdbx_seq_one_letter_code
_entity_poly.pdbx_strand_id
1 'polypeptide(L)'
;MSVIESIKALIKGERIERATVLRATTLEGVIRHVVLAGDGIRSMTGYQPGMEISVFVDGQGMQVRRKYSVYRFDPQKGEIELLIHLHGQGPGSAWARLLERGDNVRFRGFSGRITVDWQAQAHWFFGDATTLAPFAAIAAAANGPCEGVIDGDDRIGRVIEALQLPFLQMDKRNGSSRQSGIARTLDLPMPTTIYLAGAASTVRDVQNVLLSERQFETGWIRRKNFWGEHRR
;
A
#
# COMPACT_ATOMS: atom_id res chain seq x y z
N MET A 1 -19.73 -27.87 1.69
CA MET A 1 -19.59 -26.63 2.49
C MET A 1 -20.98 -26.13 2.81
N SER A 2 -21.28 -25.85 4.08
CA SER A 2 -22.62 -25.44 4.51
C SER A 2 -22.99 -24.03 4.01
N VAL A 3 -24.28 -23.76 3.82
CA VAL A 3 -24.81 -22.41 3.55
C VAL A 3 -24.38 -21.44 4.66
N ILE A 4 -24.34 -21.91 5.91
CA ILE A 4 -23.90 -21.10 7.07
C ILE A 4 -22.40 -20.78 6.99
N GLU A 5 -21.56 -21.70 6.52
CA GLU A 5 -20.12 -21.44 6.33
C GLU A 5 -19.89 -20.44 5.19
N SER A 6 -20.67 -20.55 4.11
CA SER A 6 -20.62 -19.61 3.00
C SER A 6 -21.04 -18.21 3.42
N ILE A 7 -22.09 -18.08 4.24
CA ILE A 7 -22.54 -16.81 4.83
C ILE A 7 -21.49 -16.24 5.80
N LYS A 8 -20.90 -17.08 6.68
CA LYS A 8 -19.82 -16.65 7.58
C LYS A 8 -18.60 -16.14 6.81
N ALA A 9 -18.24 -16.83 5.72
CA ALA A 9 -17.14 -16.42 4.85
C ALA A 9 -17.46 -15.11 4.11
N LEU A 10 -18.73 -14.93 3.69
CA LEU A 10 -19.21 -13.67 3.11
C LEU A 10 -19.11 -12.51 4.12
N ILE A 11 -19.58 -12.72 5.34
CA ILE A 11 -19.58 -11.72 6.43
C ILE A 11 -18.15 -11.36 6.87
N LYS A 12 -17.22 -12.33 6.85
CA LYS A 12 -15.81 -12.11 7.23
C LYS A 12 -14.90 -11.67 6.09
N GLY A 13 -15.39 -11.56 4.85
CA GLY A 13 -14.55 -11.30 3.67
C GLY A 13 -13.53 -12.43 3.39
N GLU A 14 -13.88 -13.66 3.76
CA GLU A 14 -13.04 -14.86 3.58
C GLU A 14 -13.21 -15.52 2.20
N ARG A 15 -14.07 -14.98 1.31
CA ARG A 15 -14.23 -15.51 -0.05
C ARG A 15 -12.94 -15.32 -0.85
N ILE A 16 -12.47 -16.39 -1.46
CA ILE A 16 -11.36 -16.35 -2.39
C ILE A 16 -11.92 -15.95 -3.75
N GLU A 17 -11.47 -14.81 -4.23
CA GLU A 17 -11.75 -14.32 -5.58
C GLU A 17 -10.73 -14.88 -6.57
N ARG A 18 -11.17 -15.03 -7.81
CA ARG A 18 -10.34 -15.33 -8.97
C ARG A 18 -10.41 -14.16 -9.93
N ALA A 19 -9.25 -13.70 -10.38
CA ALA A 19 -9.13 -12.69 -11.41
C ALA A 19 -8.05 -13.11 -12.42
N THR A 20 -8.10 -12.48 -13.59
CA THR A 20 -7.09 -12.59 -14.63
C THR A 20 -6.31 -11.29 -14.70
N VAL A 21 -5.01 -11.37 -14.96
CA VAL A 21 -4.20 -10.19 -15.25
C VAL A 21 -4.62 -9.62 -16.60
N LEU A 22 -5.24 -8.45 -16.57
CA LEU A 22 -5.60 -7.70 -17.78
C LEU A 22 -4.39 -6.98 -18.37
N ARG A 23 -3.52 -6.46 -17.50
CA ARG A 23 -2.29 -5.75 -17.85
C ARG A 23 -1.27 -5.88 -16.73
N ALA A 24 0.01 -6.02 -17.09
CA ALA A 24 1.12 -5.94 -16.16
C ALA A 24 2.30 -5.20 -16.81
N THR A 25 2.64 -4.02 -16.29
CA THR A 25 3.71 -3.14 -16.81
C THR A 25 4.69 -2.80 -15.71
N THR A 26 5.97 -2.69 -16.05
CA THR A 26 7.00 -2.31 -15.07
C THR A 26 7.40 -0.86 -15.31
N LEU A 27 7.15 -0.02 -14.30
CA LEU A 27 7.54 1.39 -14.29
C LEU A 27 8.95 1.50 -13.72
N GLU A 28 9.85 2.14 -14.47
CA GLU A 28 11.25 2.40 -14.09
C GLU A 28 12.03 1.15 -13.61
N GLY A 29 11.59 -0.06 -14.00
CA GLY A 29 12.18 -1.32 -13.53
C GLY A 29 11.93 -1.65 -12.06
N VAL A 30 11.22 -0.81 -11.31
CA VAL A 30 11.11 -0.90 -9.83
C VAL A 30 9.68 -1.09 -9.33
N ILE A 31 8.67 -0.61 -10.05
CA ILE A 31 7.26 -0.79 -9.66
C ILE A 31 6.55 -1.63 -10.73
N ARG A 32 5.99 -2.78 -10.35
CA ARG A 32 5.07 -3.55 -11.20
C ARG A 32 3.66 -3.03 -11.00
N HIS A 33 3.11 -2.39 -12.04
CA HIS A 33 1.72 -1.99 -12.11
C HIS A 33 0.91 -3.13 -12.73
N VAL A 34 0.00 -3.70 -11.95
CA VAL A 34 -0.83 -4.85 -12.34
C VAL A 34 -2.29 -4.45 -12.30
N VAL A 35 -3.02 -4.74 -13.36
CA VAL A 35 -4.49 -4.63 -13.43
C VAL A 35 -5.08 -6.03 -13.44
N LEU A 36 -5.84 -6.35 -12.40
CA LEU A 36 -6.58 -7.60 -12.27
C LEU A 36 -8.03 -7.35 -12.66
N ALA A 37 -8.63 -8.25 -13.44
CA ALA A 37 -10.03 -8.19 -13.84
C ALA A 37 -10.75 -9.51 -13.55
N GLY A 38 -12.00 -9.45 -13.11
CA GLY A 38 -12.82 -10.64 -12.91
C GLY A 38 -14.22 -10.34 -12.38
N ASP A 39 -15.20 -11.17 -12.71
CA ASP A 39 -16.60 -10.92 -12.32
C ASP A 39 -16.81 -10.91 -10.80
N GLY A 40 -16.02 -11.68 -10.06
CA GLY A 40 -16.04 -11.67 -8.59
C GLY A 40 -15.73 -10.29 -8.00
N ILE A 41 -14.88 -9.49 -8.66
CA ILE A 41 -14.49 -8.14 -8.23
C ILE A 41 -15.70 -7.20 -8.25
N ARG A 42 -16.62 -7.36 -9.20
CA ARG A 42 -17.83 -6.52 -9.33
C ARG A 42 -18.74 -6.62 -8.10
N SER A 43 -18.70 -7.77 -7.43
CA SER A 43 -19.48 -8.05 -6.22
C SER A 43 -18.77 -7.70 -4.92
N MET A 44 -17.51 -7.27 -4.97
CA MET A 44 -16.76 -6.88 -3.78
C MET A 44 -17.25 -5.53 -3.24
N THR A 45 -17.44 -5.44 -1.93
CA THR A 45 -17.89 -4.24 -1.24
C THR A 45 -16.97 -3.90 -0.07
N GLY A 46 -17.18 -2.73 0.54
CA GLY A 46 -16.44 -2.32 1.74
C GLY A 46 -15.00 -1.86 1.49
N TYR A 47 -14.63 -1.52 0.25
CA TYR A 47 -13.35 -0.88 -0.05
C TYR A 47 -13.29 0.50 0.61
N GLN A 48 -12.13 0.81 1.19
CA GLN A 48 -11.73 2.18 1.51
C GLN A 48 -10.34 2.44 0.93
N PRO A 49 -10.06 3.66 0.42
CA PRO A 49 -8.72 4.05 -0.02
C PRO A 49 -7.65 3.75 1.04
N GLY A 50 -6.58 3.08 0.62
CA GLY A 50 -5.51 2.58 1.49
C GLY A 50 -5.64 1.10 1.91
N MET A 51 -6.80 0.47 1.69
CA MET A 51 -6.98 -0.96 1.93
C MET A 51 -6.14 -1.86 1.01
N GLU A 52 -6.00 -3.12 1.41
CA GLU A 52 -5.18 -4.12 0.75
C GLU A 52 -5.95 -5.43 0.49
N ILE A 53 -5.47 -6.18 -0.50
CA ILE A 53 -5.86 -7.56 -0.73
C ILE A 53 -4.72 -8.51 -0.32
N SER A 54 -5.09 -9.73 0.04
CA SER A 54 -4.12 -10.82 0.23
C SER A 54 -4.14 -11.73 -0.99
N VAL A 55 -3.06 -11.72 -1.76
CA VAL A 55 -2.85 -12.58 -2.91
C VAL A 55 -2.19 -13.88 -2.47
N PHE A 56 -2.61 -14.98 -3.06
CA PHE A 56 -1.98 -16.28 -2.90
C PHE A 56 -0.98 -16.49 -4.03
N VAL A 57 0.30 -16.60 -3.67
CA VAL A 57 1.42 -16.74 -4.61
C VAL A 57 2.14 -18.05 -4.36
N ASP A 58 2.62 -18.70 -5.40
CA ASP A 58 3.42 -19.91 -5.26
C ASP A 58 4.87 -19.52 -4.94
N GLY A 59 5.44 -20.12 -3.90
CA GLY A 59 6.82 -19.87 -3.47
C GLY A 59 7.49 -21.17 -3.01
N GLN A 60 8.57 -21.58 -3.69
CA GLN A 60 9.36 -22.77 -3.35
C GLN A 60 8.53 -24.04 -3.14
N GLY A 61 7.52 -24.27 -4.00
CA GLY A 61 6.63 -25.44 -3.94
C GLY A 61 5.50 -25.34 -2.90
N MET A 62 5.37 -24.22 -2.18
CA MET A 62 4.27 -23.98 -1.24
C MET A 62 3.52 -22.69 -1.58
N GLN A 63 2.19 -22.71 -1.41
CA GLN A 63 1.37 -21.51 -1.56
C GLN A 63 1.56 -20.59 -0.35
N VAL A 64 2.09 -19.39 -0.56
CA VAL A 64 2.27 -18.35 0.47
C VAL A 64 1.35 -17.17 0.22
N ARG A 65 0.98 -16.46 1.28
CA ARG A 65 0.12 -15.27 1.17
C ARG A 65 0.97 -14.00 1.17
N ARG A 66 0.71 -13.08 0.25
CA ARG A 66 1.31 -11.74 0.21
C ARG A 66 0.23 -10.68 0.17
N LYS A 67 0.48 -9.58 0.87
CA LYS A 67 -0.47 -8.47 0.97
C LYS A 67 -0.03 -7.37 0.02
N TYR A 68 -0.96 -6.89 -0.79
CA TYR A 68 -0.74 -5.79 -1.70
C TYR A 68 -1.85 -4.77 -1.52
N SER A 69 -1.46 -3.53 -1.24
CA SER A 69 -2.38 -2.41 -1.20
C SER A 69 -2.98 -2.16 -2.57
N VAL A 70 -4.26 -1.79 -2.57
CA VAL A 70 -5.03 -1.50 -3.77
C VAL A 70 -4.77 -0.06 -4.16
N TYR A 71 -4.21 0.13 -5.34
CA TYR A 71 -3.96 1.44 -5.94
C TYR A 71 -5.25 2.05 -6.47
N ARG A 72 -6.06 1.24 -7.18
CA ARG A 72 -7.39 1.63 -7.66
C ARG A 72 -8.33 0.45 -7.62
N PHE A 73 -9.60 0.71 -7.33
CA PHE A 73 -10.68 -0.28 -7.38
C PHE A 73 -11.82 0.28 -8.22
N ASP A 74 -12.25 -0.48 -9.22
CA ASP A 74 -13.38 -0.14 -10.09
C ASP A 74 -14.35 -1.35 -10.15
N PRO A 75 -15.39 -1.38 -9.31
CA PRO A 75 -16.36 -2.47 -9.33
C PRO A 75 -17.23 -2.48 -10.60
N GLN A 76 -17.38 -1.36 -11.30
CA GLN A 76 -18.15 -1.30 -12.55
C GLN A 76 -17.40 -1.92 -13.72
N LYS A 77 -16.07 -1.88 -13.71
CA LYS A 77 -15.23 -2.65 -14.64
C LYS A 77 -14.88 -4.03 -14.11
N GLY A 78 -15.04 -4.26 -12.81
CA GLY A 78 -14.58 -5.48 -12.16
C GLY A 78 -13.06 -5.52 -12.10
N GLU A 79 -12.42 -4.38 -11.83
CA GLU A 79 -10.96 -4.22 -11.87
C GLU A 79 -10.37 -3.81 -10.51
N ILE A 80 -9.20 -4.37 -10.20
CA ILE A 80 -8.32 -3.94 -9.09
C ILE A 80 -6.94 -3.67 -9.67
N GLU A 81 -6.40 -2.48 -9.41
CA GLU A 81 -5.04 -2.11 -9.76
C GLU A 81 -4.12 -2.18 -8.53
N LEU A 82 -2.90 -2.69 -8.74
CA LEU A 82 -1.86 -2.82 -7.73
C LEU A 82 -0.58 -2.12 -8.22
N LEU A 83 0.14 -1.46 -7.31
CA LEU A 83 1.53 -1.04 -7.53
C LEU A 83 2.42 -1.85 -6.58
N ILE A 84 3.24 -2.73 -7.14
CA ILE A 84 4.08 -3.67 -6.39
C ILE A 84 5.54 -3.26 -6.53
N HIS A 85 6.17 -2.90 -5.41
CA HIS A 85 7.61 -2.64 -5.39
C HIS A 85 8.41 -3.93 -5.59
N LEU A 86 9.24 -3.98 -6.63
CA LEU A 86 10.03 -5.13 -7.04
C LEU A 86 11.38 -5.18 -6.33
N HIS A 87 11.38 -5.33 -5.00
CA HIS A 87 12.61 -5.39 -4.22
C HIS A 87 12.94 -6.80 -3.70
N GLY A 88 14.23 -7.12 -3.63
CA GLY A 88 14.74 -8.39 -3.11
C GLY A 88 14.32 -9.62 -3.92
N GLN A 89 14.46 -10.80 -3.33
CA GLN A 89 14.11 -12.09 -3.96
C GLN A 89 12.99 -12.84 -3.22
N GLY A 90 12.18 -12.12 -2.44
CA GLY A 90 11.02 -12.71 -1.77
C GLY A 90 9.98 -13.23 -2.77
N PRO A 91 9.17 -14.23 -2.40
CA PRO A 91 8.23 -14.88 -3.32
C PRO A 91 7.19 -13.91 -3.89
N GLY A 92 6.85 -12.83 -3.18
CA GLY A 92 5.96 -11.79 -3.70
C GLY A 92 6.57 -10.98 -4.85
N SER A 93 7.83 -10.58 -4.73
CA SER A 93 8.54 -9.85 -5.79
C SER A 93 8.83 -10.76 -6.98
N ALA A 94 9.22 -12.02 -6.72
CA ALA A 94 9.41 -13.02 -7.77
C ALA A 94 8.12 -13.29 -8.55
N TRP A 95 7.01 -13.53 -7.84
CA TRP A 95 5.68 -13.68 -8.45
C TRP A 95 5.29 -12.46 -9.30
N ALA A 96 5.40 -11.25 -8.75
CA ALA A 96 4.99 -10.04 -9.46
C ALA A 96 5.82 -9.76 -10.73
N ARG A 97 7.12 -10.12 -10.74
CA ARG A 97 7.98 -9.99 -11.93
C ARG A 97 7.51 -10.87 -13.09
N LEU A 98 7.01 -12.07 -12.78
CA LEU A 98 6.64 -13.07 -13.76
C LEU A 98 5.20 -12.92 -14.27
N LEU A 99 4.38 -12.05 -13.65
CA LEU A 99 3.00 -11.86 -14.07
C LEU A 99 2.91 -11.36 -15.50
N GLU A 100 2.15 -12.05 -16.33
CA GLU A 100 1.83 -11.67 -17.70
C GLU A 100 0.31 -11.54 -17.89
N ARG A 101 -0.09 -10.89 -18.98
CA ARG A 101 -1.51 -10.81 -19.35
C ARG A 101 -2.07 -12.21 -19.55
N GLY A 102 -3.22 -12.50 -18.95
CA GLY A 102 -3.86 -13.82 -18.99
C GLY A 102 -3.57 -14.69 -17.77
N ASP A 103 -2.60 -14.34 -16.94
CA ASP A 103 -2.32 -15.10 -15.72
C ASP A 103 -3.48 -15.07 -14.73
N ASN A 104 -3.69 -16.19 -14.05
CA ASN A 104 -4.73 -16.32 -13.03
C ASN A 104 -4.19 -15.92 -11.66
N VAL A 105 -4.95 -15.08 -10.95
CA VAL A 105 -4.62 -14.61 -9.61
C VAL A 105 -5.75 -14.96 -8.67
N ARG A 106 -5.41 -15.67 -7.58
CA ARG A 106 -6.30 -15.90 -6.44
C ARG A 106 -5.99 -14.91 -5.35
N PHE A 107 -7.02 -14.27 -4.79
CA PHE A 107 -6.84 -13.34 -3.68
C PHE A 107 -8.07 -13.31 -2.77
N ARG A 108 -7.96 -12.58 -1.67
CA ARG A 108 -9.06 -12.27 -0.74
C ARG A 108 -8.93 -10.83 -0.23
N GLY A 109 -10.03 -10.24 0.21
CA GLY A 109 -10.07 -8.89 0.76
C GLY A 109 -11.44 -8.24 0.58
N PHE A 110 -11.58 -6.94 0.84
CA PHE A 110 -10.52 -6.02 1.29
C PHE A 110 -10.11 -6.22 2.76
N SER A 111 -8.95 -5.70 3.15
CA SER A 111 -8.47 -5.69 4.53
C SER A 111 -7.53 -4.49 4.76
N GLY A 112 -6.99 -4.37 5.97
CA GLY A 112 -6.06 -3.28 6.31
C GLY A 112 -6.72 -2.19 7.16
N ARG A 113 -5.89 -1.39 7.82
CA ARG A 113 -6.33 -0.36 8.78
C ARG A 113 -5.72 1.02 8.51
N ILE A 114 -4.85 1.13 7.52
CA ILE A 114 -4.30 2.42 7.08
C ILE A 114 -5.18 2.92 5.94
N THR A 115 -6.32 3.49 6.31
CA THR A 115 -7.32 4.01 5.38
C THR A 115 -7.45 5.52 5.51
N VAL A 116 -7.96 6.15 4.45
CA VAL A 116 -8.22 7.60 4.41
C VAL A 116 -9.00 8.07 5.63
N ASP A 117 -8.61 9.24 6.15
CA ASP A 117 -9.33 9.93 7.21
C ASP A 117 -10.22 11.01 6.59
N TRP A 118 -11.52 10.76 6.55
CA TRP A 118 -12.45 11.69 5.92
C TRP A 118 -12.66 13.00 6.71
N GLN A 119 -12.19 13.06 7.97
CA GLN A 119 -12.38 14.21 8.85
C GLN A 119 -11.15 15.13 8.92
N ALA A 120 -10.01 14.69 8.39
CA ALA A 120 -8.80 15.50 8.36
C ALA A 120 -8.93 16.65 7.35
N GLN A 121 -8.32 17.80 7.67
CA GLN A 121 -8.25 18.94 6.75
C GLN A 121 -6.98 18.93 5.88
N ALA A 122 -6.00 18.11 6.26
CA ALA A 122 -4.78 17.86 5.50
C ALA A 122 -4.20 16.49 5.84
N HIS A 123 -3.35 15.98 4.95
CA HIS A 123 -2.78 14.64 5.04
C HIS A 123 -1.27 14.68 4.80
N TRP A 124 -0.50 14.13 5.73
CA TRP A 124 0.94 13.98 5.59
C TRP A 124 1.37 12.52 5.51
N PHE A 125 2.30 12.18 4.61
CA PHE A 125 2.72 10.80 4.35
C PHE A 125 4.22 10.57 4.60
N PHE A 126 4.53 9.50 5.33
CA PHE A 126 5.87 8.96 5.54
C PHE A 126 5.91 7.49 5.13
N GLY A 127 6.75 7.15 4.15
CA GLY A 127 6.85 5.77 3.71
C GLY A 127 8.01 5.48 2.78
N ASP A 128 7.91 4.36 2.05
CA ASP A 128 8.89 3.93 1.07
C ASP A 128 8.18 3.49 -0.20
N ALA A 129 8.91 3.02 -1.21
CA ALA A 129 8.31 2.55 -2.46
C ALA A 129 7.16 1.52 -2.29
N THR A 130 7.08 0.78 -1.18
CA THR A 130 5.97 -0.15 -0.88
C THR A 130 4.66 0.55 -0.51
N THR A 131 4.70 1.83 -0.15
CA THR A 131 3.55 2.64 0.27
C THR A 131 2.96 3.49 -0.84
N LEU A 132 3.51 3.44 -2.07
CA LEU A 132 3.00 4.20 -3.21
C LEU A 132 1.52 3.90 -3.50
N ALA A 133 1.14 2.62 -3.60
CA ALA A 133 -0.26 2.23 -3.85
C ALA A 133 -1.25 2.79 -2.81
N PRO A 134 -1.11 2.50 -1.50
CA PRO A 134 -2.10 2.95 -0.52
C PRO A 134 -2.08 4.47 -0.33
N PHE A 135 -0.91 5.11 -0.40
CA PHE A 135 -0.84 6.57 -0.23
C PHE A 135 -1.41 7.30 -1.43
N ALA A 136 -1.16 6.83 -2.65
CA ALA A 136 -1.78 7.41 -3.83
C ALA A 136 -3.32 7.22 -3.82
N ALA A 137 -3.81 6.04 -3.41
CA ALA A 137 -5.24 5.82 -3.26
C ALA A 137 -5.87 6.79 -2.24
N ILE A 138 -5.22 6.97 -1.08
CA ILE A 138 -5.67 7.93 -0.07
C ILE A 138 -5.63 9.36 -0.62
N ALA A 139 -4.51 9.79 -1.22
CA ALA A 139 -4.36 11.15 -1.76
C ALA A 139 -5.38 11.47 -2.86
N ALA A 140 -5.74 10.50 -3.69
CA ALA A 140 -6.75 10.66 -4.73
C ALA A 140 -8.18 10.81 -4.17
N ALA A 141 -8.43 10.36 -2.94
CA ALA A 141 -9.76 10.39 -2.33
C ALA A 141 -9.90 11.41 -1.19
N ALA A 142 -8.78 11.81 -0.58
CA ALA A 142 -8.72 12.72 0.54
C ALA A 142 -9.32 14.10 0.22
N ASN A 143 -9.84 14.75 1.25
CA ASN A 143 -10.19 16.16 1.20
C ASN A 143 -8.99 16.97 1.69
N GLY A 144 -8.66 18.07 1.01
CA GLY A 144 -7.55 18.94 1.40
C GLY A 144 -6.17 18.49 0.89
N PRO A 145 -5.12 19.25 1.23
CA PRO A 145 -3.78 19.00 0.73
C PRO A 145 -3.22 17.67 1.22
N CYS A 146 -2.53 16.99 0.32
CA CYS A 146 -1.83 15.74 0.56
C CYS A 146 -0.35 15.94 0.21
N GLU A 147 0.55 15.73 1.15
CA GLU A 147 1.98 15.92 0.95
C GLU A 147 2.76 14.84 1.69
N GLY A 148 3.95 14.50 1.23
CA GLY A 148 4.76 13.54 1.96
C GLY A 148 6.09 13.21 1.33
N VAL A 149 6.84 12.35 2.02
CA VAL A 149 8.16 11.91 1.60
C VAL A 149 8.21 10.39 1.50
N ILE A 150 8.81 9.90 0.41
CA ILE A 150 8.92 8.48 0.07
C ILE A 150 10.39 8.12 -0.05
N ASP A 151 10.86 7.21 0.80
CA ASP A 151 12.19 6.64 0.67
C ASP A 151 12.27 5.79 -0.60
N GLY A 152 13.28 6.06 -1.43
CA GLY A 152 13.54 5.36 -2.69
C GLY A 152 14.83 5.84 -3.32
N ASP A 153 15.17 5.31 -4.49
CA ASP A 153 16.20 5.90 -5.37
C ASP A 153 15.53 6.78 -6.44
N ASP A 154 16.31 7.38 -7.34
CA ASP A 154 15.81 8.24 -8.43
C ASP A 154 14.73 7.58 -9.30
N ARG A 155 14.74 6.25 -9.41
CA ARG A 155 13.71 5.51 -10.17
C ARG A 155 12.35 5.66 -9.50
N ILE A 156 12.30 5.66 -8.16
CA ILE A 156 11.08 5.92 -7.42
C ILE A 156 10.61 7.37 -7.61
N GLY A 157 11.55 8.34 -7.66
CA GLY A 157 11.23 9.73 -8.00
C GLY A 157 10.53 9.86 -9.35
N ARG A 158 11.08 9.22 -10.39
CA ARG A 158 10.46 9.22 -11.73
C ARG A 158 9.11 8.51 -11.77
N VAL A 159 8.90 7.44 -10.98
CA VAL A 159 7.57 6.82 -10.86
C VAL A 159 6.56 7.76 -10.21
N ILE A 160 6.96 8.48 -9.15
CA ILE A 160 6.11 9.48 -8.48
C ILE A 160 5.69 10.56 -9.47
N GLU A 161 6.63 11.10 -10.26
CA GLU A 161 6.36 12.09 -11.30
C GLU A 161 5.44 11.55 -12.40
N ALA A 162 5.73 10.36 -12.94
CA ALA A 162 4.94 9.75 -14.01
C ALA A 162 3.49 9.46 -13.59
N LEU A 163 3.28 9.14 -12.31
CA LEU A 163 1.95 8.94 -11.72
C LEU A 163 1.34 10.23 -11.16
N GLN A 164 2.04 11.36 -11.23
CA GLN A 164 1.62 12.67 -10.71
C GLN A 164 1.21 12.63 -9.23
N LEU A 165 1.98 11.89 -8.43
CA LEU A 165 1.71 11.75 -7.00
C LEU A 165 2.26 12.95 -6.22
N PRO A 166 1.56 13.43 -5.17
CA PRO A 166 1.95 14.64 -4.46
C PRO A 166 3.02 14.35 -3.38
N PHE A 167 4.04 13.57 -3.74
CA PHE A 167 5.08 13.13 -2.82
C PHE A 167 6.46 13.53 -3.34
N LEU A 168 7.42 13.67 -2.43
CA LEU A 168 8.81 13.88 -2.76
C LEU A 168 9.60 12.60 -2.50
N GLN A 169 10.43 12.19 -3.45
CA GLN A 169 11.38 11.10 -3.21
C GLN A 169 12.51 11.59 -2.29
N MET A 170 13.00 10.69 -1.46
CA MET A 170 14.13 10.95 -0.59
C MET A 170 15.09 9.76 -0.55
N ASP A 171 16.38 10.04 -0.74
CA ASP A 171 17.41 9.01 -0.60
C ASP A 171 17.63 8.63 0.87
N LYS A 172 18.03 7.37 1.06
CA LYS A 172 18.54 6.88 2.35
C LYS A 172 20.01 7.28 2.52
N ARG A 173 20.39 7.63 3.75
CA ARG A 173 21.79 7.91 4.10
C ARG A 173 22.38 6.71 4.85
N ASN A 174 23.45 6.13 4.31
CA ASN A 174 24.09 4.93 4.87
C ASN A 174 23.10 3.77 5.10
N GLY A 175 22.12 3.61 4.19
CA GLY A 175 21.06 2.59 4.31
C GLY A 175 19.89 2.96 5.24
N SER A 176 19.99 4.05 5.99
CA SER A 176 18.98 4.50 6.94
C SER A 176 18.09 5.61 6.38
N SER A 177 16.82 5.59 6.75
CA SER A 177 15.86 6.64 6.42
C SER A 177 16.21 7.95 7.12
N ARG A 178 15.95 9.08 6.46
CA ARG A 178 16.09 10.44 7.02
C ARG A 178 14.77 11.04 7.48
N GLN A 179 13.66 10.30 7.40
CA GLN A 179 12.31 10.83 7.64
C GLN A 179 12.09 11.30 9.07
N SER A 180 12.79 10.71 10.06
CA SER A 180 12.74 11.19 11.44
C SER A 180 13.30 12.61 11.58
N GLY A 181 14.28 13.00 10.77
CA GLY A 181 14.77 14.37 10.68
C GLY A 181 13.72 15.34 10.14
N ILE A 182 13.02 14.95 9.06
CA ILE A 182 11.91 15.74 8.52
C ILE A 182 10.79 15.89 9.55
N ALA A 183 10.41 14.79 10.23
CA ALA A 183 9.39 14.81 11.26
C ALA A 183 9.71 15.78 12.42
N ARG A 184 10.99 16.06 12.71
CA ARG A 184 11.37 17.08 13.71
C ARG A 184 11.07 18.50 13.26
N THR A 185 11.07 18.78 11.96
CA THR A 185 10.97 20.13 11.41
C THR A 185 9.61 20.47 10.82
N LEU A 186 8.73 19.48 10.62
CA LEU A 186 7.42 19.71 9.99
C LEU A 186 6.58 20.72 10.75
N ASP A 187 6.03 21.70 10.04
CA ASP A 187 4.94 22.55 10.51
C ASP A 187 3.68 22.14 9.73
N LEU A 188 2.74 21.47 10.40
CA LEU A 188 1.56 20.88 9.75
C LEU A 188 0.31 21.66 10.16
N PRO A 189 -0.61 21.94 9.22
CA PRO A 189 -1.86 22.59 9.54
C PRO A 189 -2.72 21.68 10.44
N MET A 190 -3.61 22.30 11.21
CA MET A 190 -4.44 21.60 12.17
C MET A 190 -5.92 21.69 11.81
N PRO A 191 -6.68 20.58 11.75
CA PRO A 191 -6.32 19.16 11.97
C PRO A 191 -5.69 18.44 10.76
N THR A 192 -4.58 17.71 11.00
CA THR A 192 -3.89 16.85 10.01
C THR A 192 -3.92 15.38 10.44
N THR A 193 -4.03 14.46 9.46
CA THR A 193 -3.68 13.05 9.67
C THR A 193 -2.30 12.73 9.09
N ILE A 194 -1.46 12.06 9.87
CA ILE A 194 -0.13 11.60 9.46
C ILE A 194 -0.16 10.08 9.24
N TYR A 195 0.20 9.64 8.04
CA TYR A 195 0.29 8.23 7.65
C TYR A 195 1.75 7.76 7.70
N LEU A 196 2.02 6.69 8.45
CA LEU A 196 3.36 6.09 8.57
C LEU A 196 3.32 4.61 8.19
N ALA A 197 3.95 4.26 7.08
CA ALA A 197 4.02 2.86 6.65
C ALA A 197 5.37 2.51 6.00
N GLY A 198 5.53 1.26 5.57
CA GLY A 198 6.77 0.77 4.98
C GLY A 198 7.64 -0.01 5.97
N ALA A 199 8.94 0.26 5.99
CA ALA A 199 9.91 -0.40 6.85
C ALA A 199 9.61 -0.19 8.35
N ALA A 200 9.62 -1.28 9.13
CA ALA A 200 9.33 -1.24 10.56
C ALA A 200 10.29 -0.34 11.38
N SER A 201 11.54 -0.19 10.95
CA SER A 201 12.52 0.73 11.56
C SER A 201 12.12 2.19 11.32
N THR A 202 11.87 2.58 10.07
CA THR A 202 11.43 3.94 9.70
C THR A 202 10.14 4.32 10.43
N VAL A 203 9.13 3.43 10.45
CA VAL A 203 7.87 3.71 11.16
C VAL A 203 8.12 3.98 12.64
N ARG A 204 8.98 3.18 13.29
CA ARG A 204 9.33 3.35 14.70
C ARG A 204 10.03 4.68 14.95
N ASP A 205 11.05 5.00 14.16
CA ASP A 205 11.89 6.18 14.37
C ASP A 205 11.12 7.48 14.15
N VAL A 206 10.32 7.55 13.08
CA VAL A 206 9.45 8.71 12.80
C VAL A 206 8.40 8.87 13.89
N GLN A 207 7.75 7.77 14.29
CA GLN A 207 6.74 7.81 15.34
C GLN A 207 7.31 8.30 16.67
N ASN A 208 8.50 7.84 17.07
CA ASN A 208 9.14 8.29 18.31
C ASN A 208 9.38 9.79 18.29
N VAL A 209 9.83 10.36 17.16
CA VAL A 209 9.95 11.80 17.00
C VAL A 209 8.59 12.49 17.16
N LEU A 210 7.57 12.05 16.42
CA LEU A 210 6.26 12.70 16.43
C LEU A 210 5.62 12.71 17.82
N LEU A 211 5.70 11.58 18.54
CA LEU A 211 5.06 11.44 19.85
C LEU A 211 5.89 12.01 21.00
N SER A 212 7.20 11.75 21.03
CA SER A 212 8.04 12.06 22.18
C SER A 212 8.75 13.41 22.07
N GLU A 213 9.22 13.78 20.89
CA GLU A 213 9.93 15.05 20.67
C GLU A 213 8.95 16.18 20.28
N ARG A 214 7.99 15.87 19.40
CA ARG A 214 7.04 16.85 18.84
C ARG A 214 5.68 16.88 19.54
N GLN A 215 5.39 15.91 20.43
CA GLN A 215 4.17 15.84 21.25
C GLN A 215 2.85 15.83 20.45
N PHE A 216 2.86 15.27 19.23
CA PHE A 216 1.63 15.06 18.46
C PHE A 216 0.70 14.06 19.16
N GLU A 217 -0.60 14.24 19.03
CA GLU A 217 -1.58 13.31 19.56
C GLU A 217 -1.58 11.98 18.78
N THR A 218 -1.72 10.87 19.50
CA THR A 218 -1.75 9.54 18.87
C THR A 218 -2.91 9.37 17.89
N GLY A 219 -4.02 10.09 18.10
CA GLY A 219 -5.19 10.09 17.22
C GLY A 219 -4.91 10.60 15.81
N TRP A 220 -3.90 11.45 15.62
CA TRP A 220 -3.55 11.98 14.30
C TRP A 220 -2.67 11.01 13.51
N ILE A 221 -2.19 9.93 14.12
CA ILE A 221 -1.17 9.05 13.56
C ILE A 221 -1.79 7.71 13.13
N ARG A 222 -1.80 7.44 11.83
CA ARG A 222 -2.21 6.17 11.23
C ARG A 222 -0.99 5.39 10.78
N ARG A 223 -0.64 4.32 11.50
CA ARG A 223 0.62 3.57 11.28
C ARG A 223 0.43 2.11 10.92
N LYS A 224 1.31 1.57 10.08
CA LYS A 224 1.39 0.12 9.77
C LYS A 224 2.73 -0.29 9.19
N ASN A 225 3.40 -1.24 9.83
CA ASN A 225 4.61 -1.86 9.28
C ASN A 225 4.26 -2.79 8.13
N PHE A 226 4.87 -2.60 6.96
CA PHE A 226 4.66 -3.45 5.79
C PHE A 226 5.72 -4.56 5.73
N TRP A 227 6.96 -4.23 6.10
CA TRP A 227 8.07 -5.17 6.12
C TRP A 227 9.06 -4.84 7.24
N GLY A 228 9.98 -5.76 7.53
CA GLY A 228 11.06 -5.56 8.49
C GLY A 228 12.10 -6.67 8.38
N GLU A 229 13.36 -6.33 8.62
CA GLU A 229 14.53 -7.21 8.38
C GLU A 229 14.52 -8.53 9.16
N HIS A 230 13.74 -8.61 10.25
CA HIS A 230 13.61 -9.82 11.08
C HIS A 230 12.34 -10.65 10.82
N ARG A 231 11.50 -10.28 9.84
CA ARG A 231 10.34 -11.09 9.44
C ARG A 231 10.69 -11.87 8.18
N ARG A 232 11.26 -13.06 8.36
CA ARG A 232 11.41 -14.07 7.31
C ARG A 232 10.05 -14.60 6.86
#